data_AF-A0A2E5C0C0-F1
#
_entry.id   AF-A0A2E5C0C0-F1
#
_cell.length_a   1.000
_cell.length_b   1.000
_cell.length_c   1.000
_cell.angle_alpha   90.00
_cell.angle_beta   90.00
_cell.angle_gamma   90.00
#
_symmetry.space_group_name_H-M   'P 1'
#
loop_
_entity.id
_entity.type
_entity.pdbx_description
1 polymer ?
#
loop_
_entity_poly.entity_id
_entity_poly.type
_entity_poly.pdbx_seq_one_letter_code
_entity_poly.pdbx_strand_id
1 'polypeptide(L)'
;MSLNPIVHLDLLGSIMVLIAGFGYARPVPVNPNNFRFRNADFYIASAGPLMNLLLGIIASFIYGILAQQSIIILAGVPLLFLLKLFVIINFNLFLFNLIPLGPLDGNSVFPQFLPLNLKKRYQRWNIRYGAYVLAGLVLLSIIIPNFNAFSWIYKVSMTMINGLI
;
A
#
# COMPACT_ATOMS: atom_id res chain seq x y z
N MET A 1 -27.02 -0.20 4.09
CA MET A 1 -26.55 0.09 2.72
C MET A 1 -27.80 0.23 1.86
N SER A 2 -28.08 1.43 1.35
CA SER A 2 -29.19 1.64 0.42
C SER A 2 -28.68 1.34 -0.99
N LEU A 3 -29.42 0.55 -1.76
CA LEU A 3 -29.13 0.22 -3.17
C LEU A 3 -29.40 1.38 -4.13
N ASN A 4 -29.78 2.55 -3.62
CA ASN A 4 -30.07 3.71 -4.43
C ASN A 4 -28.77 4.49 -4.75
N PRO A 5 -28.31 4.47 -6.02
CA PRO A 5 -27.05 5.12 -6.43
C PRO A 5 -27.09 6.64 -6.29
N ILE A 6 -28.29 7.25 -6.27
CA ILE A 6 -28.47 8.70 -6.13
C ILE A 6 -28.04 9.18 -4.73
N VAL A 7 -28.14 8.34 -3.71
CA VAL A 7 -27.83 8.69 -2.32
C VAL A 7 -26.30 8.75 -2.07
N HIS A 8 -25.51 8.21 -3.00
CA HIS A 8 -24.04 8.15 -2.92
C HIS A 8 -23.36 9.13 -3.88
N LEU A 9 -24.12 9.81 -4.75
CA LEU A 9 -23.59 10.83 -5.65
C LEU A 9 -23.59 12.19 -4.95
N ASP A 10 -22.39 12.73 -4.73
CA ASP A 10 -22.24 14.13 -4.32
C ASP A 10 -22.41 15.02 -5.56
N LEU A 11 -23.53 15.74 -5.66
CA LEU A 11 -23.87 16.57 -6.83
C LEU A 11 -22.73 17.54 -7.19
N LEU A 12 -22.08 18.11 -6.18
CA LEU A 12 -20.91 18.98 -6.35
C LEU A 12 -19.70 18.21 -6.89
N GLY A 13 -19.43 17.02 -6.36
CA GLY A 13 -18.33 16.15 -6.83
C GLY A 13 -18.51 15.74 -8.28
N SER A 14 -19.75 15.37 -8.67
CA SER A 14 -20.10 15.01 -10.05
C SER A 14 -19.97 16.19 -11.03
N ILE A 15 -20.36 17.41 -10.61
CA ILE A 15 -20.19 18.62 -11.42
C ILE A 15 -18.71 18.97 -11.60
N MET A 16 -17.87 18.78 -10.56
CA MET A 16 -16.43 19.01 -10.68
C MET A 16 -15.75 18.03 -11.63
N VAL A 17 -16.18 16.75 -11.69
CA VAL A 17 -15.69 15.81 -12.70
C VAL A 17 -15.98 16.34 -14.12
N LEU A 18 -17.17 16.87 -14.36
CA LEU A 18 -17.59 17.39 -15.66
C LEU A 18 -16.84 18.66 -16.09
N ILE A 19 -16.56 19.57 -15.16
CA ILE A 19 -15.95 20.88 -15.47
C ILE A 19 -14.43 20.86 -15.39
N ALA A 20 -13.89 20.16 -14.39
CA ALA A 20 -12.46 20.19 -14.06
C ALA A 20 -11.74 18.88 -14.40
N GLY A 21 -12.46 17.82 -14.78
CA GLY A 21 -11.89 16.49 -15.03
C GLY A 21 -11.53 15.72 -13.75
N PHE A 22 -11.78 16.30 -12.58
CA PHE A 22 -11.54 15.68 -11.28
C PHE A 22 -12.69 16.01 -10.31
N GLY A 23 -13.11 15.02 -9.52
CA GLY A 23 -14.11 15.16 -8.47
C GLY A 23 -13.67 14.47 -7.20
N TYR A 24 -14.26 14.86 -6.08
CA TYR A 24 -13.98 14.26 -4.78
C TYR A 24 -15.14 13.35 -4.38
N ALA A 25 -14.85 12.08 -4.10
CA ALA A 25 -15.83 11.17 -3.51
C ALA A 25 -15.92 11.44 -2.01
N ARG A 26 -17.14 11.58 -1.47
CA ARG A 26 -17.32 11.65 -0.01
C ARG A 26 -16.76 10.37 0.62
N PRO A 27 -15.80 10.47 1.55
CA PRO A 27 -15.28 9.30 2.23
C PRO A 27 -16.41 8.66 3.03
N VAL A 28 -16.70 7.39 2.75
CA VAL A 28 -17.71 6.65 3.50
C VAL A 28 -17.14 6.37 4.89
N PRO A 29 -17.73 6.91 5.97
CA PRO A 29 -17.21 6.69 7.31
C PRO A 29 -17.36 5.22 7.68
N VAL A 30 -16.23 4.53 7.85
CA VAL A 30 -16.21 3.16 8.35
C VAL A 30 -16.38 3.23 9.85
N ASN A 31 -17.48 2.69 10.40
CA ASN A 31 -17.72 2.67 11.84
C ASN A 31 -17.01 1.46 12.47
N PRO A 32 -15.95 1.66 13.28
CA PRO A 32 -15.21 0.56 13.89
C PRO A 32 -16.04 -0.24 14.90
N ASN A 33 -17.13 0.33 15.42
CA ASN A 33 -18.02 -0.36 16.35
C ASN A 33 -18.86 -1.46 15.67
N ASN A 34 -18.81 -1.57 14.34
CA ASN A 34 -19.51 -2.60 13.58
C ASN A 34 -18.64 -3.85 13.31
N PHE A 35 -17.41 -3.89 13.81
CA PHE A 35 -16.54 -5.06 13.67
C PHE A 35 -17.01 -6.20 14.57
N ARG A 36 -17.41 -7.32 13.97
CA ARG A 36 -17.82 -8.55 14.67
C ARG A 36 -16.71 -9.18 15.53
N PHE A 37 -15.44 -8.83 15.32
CA PHE A 37 -14.31 -9.45 15.99
C PHE A 37 -13.29 -8.42 16.49
N ARG A 38 -12.76 -8.64 17.70
CA ARG A 38 -11.78 -7.77 18.39
C ARG A 38 -10.48 -7.55 17.60
N ASN A 39 -10.17 -8.43 16.65
CA ASN A 39 -8.96 -8.41 15.82
C ASN A 39 -9.27 -8.19 14.32
N ALA A 40 -10.50 -7.80 13.95
CA ALA A 40 -10.87 -7.61 12.54
C ALA A 40 -9.94 -6.61 11.82
N ASP A 41 -9.57 -5.54 12.52
CA ASP A 41 -8.63 -4.52 12.02
C ASP A 41 -7.27 -5.10 11.61
N PHE A 42 -6.78 -6.11 12.34
CA PHE A 42 -5.52 -6.77 12.04
C PHE A 42 -5.60 -7.57 10.75
N TYR A 43 -6.66 -8.38 10.59
CA TYR A 43 -6.83 -9.22 9.41
C TYR A 43 -7.06 -8.38 8.15
N ILE A 44 -7.90 -7.35 8.26
CA ILE A 44 -8.20 -6.43 7.16
C ILE A 44 -6.93 -5.68 6.74
N ALA A 45 -6.18 -5.11 7.70
CA ALA A 45 -4.95 -4.40 7.39
C ALA A 45 -3.84 -5.32 6.88
N SER A 46 -3.76 -6.58 7.34
CA SER A 46 -2.76 -7.53 6.85
C SER A 46 -3.06 -8.01 5.43
N ALA A 47 -4.31 -7.95 4.97
CA ALA A 47 -4.69 -8.44 3.64
C ALA A 47 -3.99 -7.67 2.51
N GLY A 48 -3.83 -6.35 2.66
CA GLY A 48 -3.13 -5.50 1.67
C GLY A 48 -1.67 -5.92 1.45
N PRO A 49 -0.80 -5.86 2.50
CA PRO A 49 0.58 -6.32 2.41
C PRO A 49 0.69 -7.77 1.93
N LEU A 50 -0.13 -8.69 2.46
CA LEU A 50 -0.06 -10.10 2.09
C LEU A 50 -0.42 -10.33 0.62
N MET A 51 -1.37 -9.58 0.07
CA MET A 51 -1.72 -9.69 -1.35
C MET A 51 -0.58 -9.18 -2.24
N ASN A 52 0.04 -8.06 -1.89
CA ASN A 52 1.23 -7.56 -2.61
C ASN A 52 2.38 -8.57 -2.55
N LEU A 53 2.63 -9.19 -1.39
CA LEU A 53 3.63 -10.24 -1.26
C LEU A 53 3.32 -11.44 -2.16
N LEU A 54 2.06 -11.91 -2.14
CA LEU A 54 1.62 -13.05 -2.95
C LEU A 54 1.75 -12.78 -4.44
N LEU A 55 1.30 -11.60 -4.91
CA LEU A 55 1.45 -11.18 -6.30
C LEU A 55 2.92 -11.09 -6.72
N GLY A 56 3.77 -10.53 -5.85
CA GLY A 56 5.21 -10.44 -6.09
C GLY A 56 5.87 -11.82 -6.23
N ILE A 57 5.54 -12.77 -5.36
CA ILE A 57 6.05 -14.14 -5.41
C ILE A 57 5.60 -14.84 -6.70
N ILE A 58 4.30 -14.83 -7.00
CA ILE A 58 3.75 -15.48 -8.19
C ILE A 58 4.40 -14.90 -9.46
N ALA A 59 4.48 -13.57 -9.56
CA ALA A 59 5.09 -12.91 -10.71
C ALA A 59 6.60 -13.18 -10.83
N SER A 60 7.32 -13.38 -9.70
CA SER A 60 8.74 -13.73 -9.72
C SER A 60 8.98 -15.12 -10.30
N PHE A 61 8.14 -16.10 -9.93
CA PHE A 61 8.20 -17.43 -10.54
C PHE A 61 7.92 -17.40 -12.03
N ILE A 62 6.88 -16.66 -12.46
CA ILE A 62 6.56 -16.48 -13.88
C ILE A 62 7.75 -15.82 -14.59
N TYR A 63 8.37 -14.82 -13.98
CA TYR A 63 9.55 -14.15 -14.53
C TYR A 63 10.72 -15.12 -14.71
N GLY A 64 11.04 -15.95 -13.71
CA GLY A 64 12.12 -16.93 -13.79
C GLY A 64 11.92 -17.97 -14.89
N ILE A 65 10.68 -18.41 -15.12
CA ILE A 65 10.33 -19.35 -16.19
C ILE A 65 10.47 -18.69 -17.57
N LEU A 66 9.93 -17.47 -17.72
CA LEU A 66 9.92 -16.76 -19.01
C LEU A 66 11.30 -16.17 -19.36
N ALA A 67 12.15 -15.88 -18.38
CA ALA A 67 13.48 -15.33 -18.61
C ALA A 67 14.42 -16.30 -19.36
N GLN A 68 14.12 -17.61 -19.32
CA GLN A 68 14.86 -18.63 -20.07
C GLN A 68 14.40 -18.75 -21.54
N GLN A 69 13.27 -18.12 -21.89
CA GLN A 69 12.70 -18.15 -23.23
C GLN A 69 13.16 -16.92 -24.03
N SER A 70 13.18 -17.04 -25.36
CA SER A 70 13.49 -15.93 -26.28
C SER A 70 12.58 -14.72 -26.04
N ILE A 71 13.04 -13.52 -26.42
CA ILE A 71 12.40 -12.22 -26.14
C ILE A 71 10.92 -12.23 -26.54
N ILE A 72 10.03 -12.16 -25.55
CA ILE A 72 8.58 -11.99 -25.74
C ILE A 72 8.28 -10.48 -25.74
N ILE A 73 7.74 -9.98 -26.85
CA ILE A 73 7.34 -8.57 -27.01
C ILE A 73 5.82 -8.49 -27.01
N LEU A 74 5.25 -7.62 -26.17
CA LEU A 74 3.81 -7.34 -26.14
C LEU A 74 3.60 -5.84 -26.42
N ALA A 75 2.82 -5.53 -27.47
CA ALA A 75 2.53 -4.14 -27.87
C ALA A 75 3.80 -3.25 -28.03
N GLY A 76 4.90 -3.83 -28.52
CA GLY A 76 6.17 -3.13 -28.70
C GLY A 76 7.03 -2.98 -27.44
N VAL A 77 6.56 -3.46 -26.28
CA VAL A 77 7.29 -3.41 -25.01
C VAL A 77 7.82 -4.82 -24.64
N PRO A 78 9.07 -4.96 -24.16
CA PRO A 78 9.57 -6.23 -23.67
C PRO A 78 8.73 -6.71 -22.48
N LEU A 79 8.05 -7.86 -22.61
CA LEU A 79 7.17 -8.38 -21.56
C LEU A 79 7.94 -8.64 -20.26
N LEU A 80 9.18 -9.13 -20.36
CA LEU A 80 10.05 -9.37 -19.22
C LEU A 80 10.35 -8.08 -18.43
N PHE A 81 10.46 -6.93 -19.12
CA PHE A 81 10.67 -5.65 -18.44
C PHE A 81 9.44 -5.26 -17.62
N LEU A 82 8.24 -5.35 -18.21
CA LEU A 82 6.99 -5.06 -17.50
C LEU A 82 6.78 -6.00 -16.31
N LEU A 83 7.06 -7.29 -16.48
CA LEU A 83 6.92 -8.28 -15.42
C LEU A 83 7.92 -8.02 -14.29
N LYS A 84 9.16 -7.67 -14.61
CA LYS A 84 10.17 -7.29 -13.62
C LYS A 84 9.74 -6.05 -12.83
N LEU A 85 9.19 -5.03 -13.50
CA LEU A 85 8.65 -3.85 -12.82
C LEU A 85 7.48 -4.22 -11.90
N PHE A 86 6.57 -5.07 -12.36
CA PHE A 86 5.44 -5.54 -11.56
C PHE A 86 5.90 -6.25 -10.29
N VAL A 87 6.90 -7.13 -10.40
CA VAL A 87 7.52 -7.81 -9.24
C VAL A 87 8.09 -6.78 -8.26
N ILE A 88 8.93 -5.85 -8.73
CA ILE A 88 9.57 -4.82 -7.89
C ILE A 88 8.53 -3.96 -7.18
N ILE A 89 7.48 -3.52 -7.88
CA ILE A 89 6.42 -2.69 -7.31
C ILE A 89 5.69 -3.44 -6.20
N ASN A 90 5.33 -4.70 -6.41
CA ASN A 90 4.60 -5.49 -5.40
C ASN A 90 5.43 -5.73 -4.14
N PHE A 91 6.71 -6.09 -4.25
CA PHE A 91 7.58 -6.22 -3.07
C PHE A 91 7.80 -4.88 -2.35
N ASN A 92 7.97 -3.79 -3.09
CA ASN A 92 8.08 -2.46 -2.50
C ASN A 92 6.80 -2.05 -1.76
N LEU A 93 5.62 -2.29 -2.35
CA LEU A 93 4.33 -1.98 -1.72
C LEU A 93 4.08 -2.85 -0.48
N PHE A 94 4.47 -4.13 -0.52
CA PHE A 94 4.44 -5.00 0.65
C PHE A 94 5.24 -4.39 1.81
N LEU A 95 6.51 -4.05 1.59
CA LEU A 95 7.38 -3.49 2.62
C LEU A 95 6.94 -2.09 3.07
N PHE A 96 6.48 -1.26 2.14
CA PHE A 96 5.99 0.08 2.45
C PHE A 96 4.75 0.02 3.33
N ASN A 97 3.79 -0.87 3.02
CA ASN A 97 2.57 -1.01 3.82
C ASN A 97 2.83 -1.63 5.20
N LEU A 98 4.01 -2.21 5.48
CA LEU A 98 4.36 -2.69 6.82
C LEU A 98 4.88 -1.58 7.76
N ILE A 99 5.15 -0.38 7.24
CA ILE A 99 5.64 0.73 8.06
C ILE A 99 4.56 1.13 9.09
N PRO A 100 4.89 1.20 10.39
CA PRO A 100 3.93 1.45 11.46
C PRO A 100 3.64 2.95 11.61
N LEU A 101 3.19 3.60 10.53
CA LEU A 101 2.77 4.99 10.50
C LEU A 101 1.42 5.08 9.78
N GLY A 102 0.47 5.85 10.32
CA GLY A 102 -0.77 6.14 9.58
C GLY A 102 -0.42 6.96 8.34
N PRO A 103 -1.06 6.81 7.17
CA PRO A 103 -2.23 6.00 6.78
C PRO A 103 -1.91 4.56 6.31
N LEU A 104 -0.70 4.04 6.54
CA LEU A 104 -0.29 2.72 6.05
C LEU A 104 -0.88 1.59 6.87
N ASP A 105 -1.05 0.43 6.26
CA ASP A 105 -1.66 -0.76 6.87
C ASP A 105 -0.91 -1.22 8.14
N GLY A 106 0.40 -1.01 8.18
CA GLY A 106 1.30 -1.36 9.28
C GLY A 106 0.92 -0.72 10.60
N ASN A 107 0.25 0.44 10.59
CA ASN A 107 -0.28 1.06 11.80
C ASN A 107 -1.35 0.20 12.49
N SER A 108 -2.14 -0.59 11.75
CA SER A 108 -3.15 -1.47 12.34
C SER A 108 -2.57 -2.84 12.73
N VAL A 109 -1.49 -3.24 12.06
CA VAL A 109 -0.78 -4.52 12.27
C VAL A 109 0.14 -4.46 13.49
N PHE A 110 1.05 -3.48 13.53
CA PHE A 110 2.10 -3.35 14.55
C PHE A 110 1.58 -3.32 16.00
N PRO A 111 0.49 -2.60 16.35
CA PRO A 111 0.07 -2.46 17.75
C PRO A 111 -0.51 -3.73 18.36
N GLN A 112 -0.82 -4.74 17.54
CA GLN A 112 -1.30 -6.03 18.04
C GLN A 112 -0.18 -6.83 18.71
N PHE A 113 1.08 -6.54 18.39
CA PHE A 113 2.25 -7.13 19.04
C PHE A 113 2.69 -6.39 20.31
N LEU A 114 2.04 -5.26 20.63
CA LEU A 114 2.38 -4.44 21.81
C LEU A 114 1.50 -4.79 23.02
N PRO A 115 2.03 -4.68 24.26
CA PRO A 115 1.21 -4.75 25.46
C PRO A 115 0.19 -3.61 25.48
N LEU A 116 -0.98 -3.84 26.11
CA LEU A 116 -2.15 -2.96 26.07
C LEU A 116 -1.84 -1.48 26.37
N ASN A 117 -0.95 -1.21 27.32
CA ASN A 117 -0.57 0.15 27.70
C ASN A 117 0.19 0.88 26.58
N LEU A 118 1.12 0.19 25.92
CA LEU A 118 1.88 0.73 24.78
C LEU A 118 1.00 0.85 23.55
N LYS A 119 0.14 -0.13 23.29
CA LYS A 119 -0.85 -0.09 22.19
C LYS A 119 -1.69 1.19 22.22
N LYS A 120 -2.30 1.51 23.38
CA LYS A 120 -3.12 2.74 23.54
C LYS A 120 -2.31 4.03 23.39
N ARG A 121 -1.05 4.04 23.84
CA ARG A 121 -0.16 5.21 23.70
C ARG A 121 0.23 5.41 22.24
N TYR A 122 0.64 4.35 21.57
CA TYR A 122 0.97 4.35 20.14
C TYR A 122 -0.22 4.79 19.29
N GLN A 123 -1.40 4.19 19.47
CA GLN A 123 -2.58 4.52 18.67
C GLN A 123 -2.98 5.99 18.81
N ARG A 124 -2.98 6.53 20.03
CA ARG A 124 -3.27 7.96 20.27
C ARG A 124 -2.27 8.89 19.60
N TRP A 125 -0.98 8.53 19.63
CA TRP A 125 0.05 9.30 18.97
C TRP A 125 -0.08 9.21 17.44
N ASN A 126 -0.26 8.01 16.91
CA ASN A 126 -0.27 7.76 15.48
C ASN A 126 -1.50 8.36 14.78
N ILE A 127 -2.67 8.37 15.43
CA ILE A 127 -3.87 9.07 14.93
C ILE A 127 -3.60 10.58 14.75
N ARG A 128 -2.82 11.19 15.65
CA ARG A 128 -2.55 12.64 15.63
C ARG A 128 -1.38 13.02 14.74
N TYR A 129 -0.31 12.22 14.76
CA TYR A 129 0.98 12.59 14.18
C TYR A 129 1.47 11.66 13.08
N GLY A 130 0.91 10.45 12.96
CA GLY A 130 1.42 9.41 12.05
C GLY A 130 1.51 9.88 10.60
N ALA A 131 0.42 10.47 10.09
CA ALA A 131 0.35 10.98 8.72
C ALA A 131 1.35 12.12 8.47
N TYR A 132 1.50 13.04 9.44
CA TYR A 132 2.46 14.14 9.33
C TYR A 132 3.90 13.66 9.38
N VAL A 133 4.20 12.64 10.19
CA VAL A 133 5.52 12.03 10.26
C VAL A 133 5.85 11.32 8.94
N LEU A 134 4.92 10.55 8.39
CA LEU A 134 5.13 9.91 7.09
C LEU A 134 5.34 10.94 5.97
N ALA A 135 4.48 11.97 5.91
CA ALA A 135 4.61 13.04 4.93
C ALA A 135 5.96 13.78 5.09
N GLY A 136 6.37 14.06 6.32
CA GLY A 136 7.69 14.64 6.62
C GLY A 136 8.84 13.76 6.11
N LEU A 137 8.79 12.45 6.35
CA LEU A 137 9.81 11.51 5.84
C LEU A 137 9.87 11.48 4.31
N VAL A 138 8.73 11.51 3.63
CA VAL A 138 8.65 11.59 2.17
C VAL A 138 9.22 12.90 1.66
N LEU A 139 8.81 14.04 2.23
CA LEU A 139 9.30 15.36 1.85
C LEU A 139 10.81 15.49 2.07
N LEU A 140 11.33 15.04 3.21
CA LEU A 140 12.77 15.04 3.48
C LEU A 140 13.53 14.19 2.47
N SER A 141 12.97 13.05 2.05
CA SER A 141 13.57 12.17 1.04
C SER A 141 13.60 12.78 -0.37
N ILE A 142 12.77 13.79 -0.65
CA ILE A 142 12.74 14.51 -1.93
C ILE A 142 13.63 15.75 -1.87
N ILE A 143 13.58 16.48 -0.76
CA ILE A 143 14.25 17.78 -0.62
C ILE A 143 15.76 17.63 -0.40
N ILE A 144 16.18 16.66 0.42
CA ILE A 144 17.58 16.49 0.79
C ILE A 144 18.27 15.59 -0.24
N PRO A 145 19.22 16.12 -1.05
CA PRO A 145 19.95 15.30 -2.01
C PRO A 145 20.71 14.18 -1.31
N ASN A 146 20.70 12.97 -1.90
CA ASN A 146 21.33 11.75 -1.36
C ASN A 146 20.72 11.17 -0.08
N PHE A 147 19.67 11.78 0.47
CA PHE A 147 18.91 11.20 1.59
C PHE A 147 17.62 10.58 1.07
N ASN A 148 17.42 9.30 1.35
CA ASN A 148 16.15 8.63 1.09
C ASN A 148 15.82 7.68 2.25
N ALA A 149 14.82 8.08 3.05
CA ALA A 149 14.36 7.34 4.23
C ALA A 149 13.85 5.93 3.90
N PHE A 150 13.49 5.68 2.64
CA PHE A 150 12.93 4.44 2.14
C PHE A 150 13.88 3.65 1.24
N SER A 151 15.15 4.06 1.12
CA SER A 151 16.15 3.37 0.29
C SER A 151 16.37 1.90 0.70
N TRP A 152 16.15 1.58 1.97
CA TRP A 152 16.21 0.21 2.48
C TRP A 152 15.12 -0.69 1.89
N ILE A 153 13.95 -0.13 1.54
CA ILE A 153 12.84 -0.88 0.94
C ILE A 153 13.31 -1.50 -0.37
N TYR A 154 13.87 -0.67 -1.25
CA TYR A 154 14.37 -1.15 -2.54
C TYR A 154 15.47 -2.21 -2.36
N LYS A 155 16.41 -2.01 -1.43
CA LYS A 155 17.47 -2.98 -1.14
C LYS A 155 16.90 -4.33 -0.69
N VAL A 156 15.96 -4.31 0.26
CA VAL A 156 15.34 -5.54 0.78
C VAL A 156 14.50 -6.21 -0.31
N SER A 157 13.69 -5.46 -1.07
CA SER A 157 12.94 -6.00 -2.21
C SER A 157 13.84 -6.69 -3.21
N MET A 158 14.97 -6.08 -3.59
CA MET A 158 15.91 -6.70 -4.52
C MET A 158 16.54 -7.98 -3.96
N THR A 159 16.86 -8.02 -2.66
CA THR A 159 17.32 -9.25 -2.00
C THR A 159 16.26 -10.35 -2.04
N MET A 160 14.99 -10.02 -1.79
CA MET A 160 13.88 -10.99 -1.87
C MET A 160 13.70 -11.52 -3.29
N ILE A 161 13.76 -10.65 -4.30
CA ILE A 161 13.60 -10.99 -5.71
C ILE A 161 14.74 -11.90 -6.18
N ASN A 162 15.99 -11.55 -5.86
CA ASN A 162 17.17 -12.36 -6.21
C ASN A 162 17.22 -13.71 -5.48
N GLY A 163 16.50 -13.86 -4.36
CA GLY A 163 16.36 -15.16 -3.70
C GLY A 163 15.31 -16.07 -4.33
N LEU A 164 14.45 -15.54 -5.22
CA LEU A 164 13.33 -16.25 -5.84
C LEU A 164 13.59 -16.61 -7.31
N ILE A 165 14.49 -15.89 -7.99
CA ILE A 165 14.84 -16.07 -9.41
C ILE A 165 16.26 -16.63 -9.48
#